data_AF-A0A833TBW4-F1
#
_entry.id   AF-A0A833TBW4-F1
#
_cell.length_a   1.000
_cell.length_b   1.000
_cell.length_c   1.000
_cell.angle_alpha   90.00
_cell.angle_beta   90.00
_cell.angle_gamma   90.00
#
_symmetry.space_group_name_H-M   'P 1'
#
loop_
_entity.id
_entity.type
_entity.pdbx_description
1 polymer ?
#
loop_
_entity_poly.entity_id
_entity_poly.type
_entity_poly.pdbx_seq_one_letter_code
_entity_poly.pdbx_strand_id
1 'polypeptide(L)'
;MMPPICDLKRNNVRRKVHVAAPSSLSRLHCKISRKLPYSFLRGKKHKSRTSTMFTRNISLASRSLGTISRRHFAAATTATSAKRVKINGHGHEAQESGKLSYVPEGSDGRFFIEQLDEHWRSAVAGQTFKKDDVIGSAPGTVYPTPTRFTVQITPDKHMDFVGGLEFVNHSCNPNTRIDMSESEAKVSFIAIKPIKEGEHLTFDYSTSEWDMNEKFDCRCGASTCSGHIGGAKYLNNDEVNARLPYFTSSVLRQLLNRKLTN
;
A
#
# COMPACT_ATOMS: atom_id res chain seq x y z
N MET A 1 -16.56 26.01 44.89
CA MET A 1 -15.31 26.42 45.56
C MET A 1 -14.21 26.43 44.51
N MET A 2 -13.86 27.62 44.01
CA MET A 2 -12.74 27.86 43.09
C MET A 2 -11.53 28.28 43.92
N PRO A 3 -10.30 27.83 43.60
CA PRO A 3 -9.09 28.45 44.13
C PRO A 3 -8.66 29.65 43.27
N PRO A 4 -8.00 30.66 43.86
CA PRO A 4 -7.76 31.95 43.23
C PRO A 4 -6.49 31.99 42.37
N ILE A 5 -6.54 32.92 41.42
CA ILE A 5 -5.49 33.40 40.53
C ILE A 5 -4.46 34.19 41.35
N CYS A 6 -3.18 33.83 41.22
CA CYS A 6 -2.06 34.67 41.67
C CYS A 6 -1.29 35.18 40.46
N ASP A 7 -1.28 36.51 40.35
CA ASP A 7 -0.69 37.31 39.28
C ASP A 7 0.61 37.93 39.83
N LEU A 8 1.78 37.63 39.26
CA LEU A 8 3.04 38.31 39.59
C LEU A 8 3.99 38.37 38.38
N LYS A 9 3.87 39.50 37.68
CA LYS A 9 4.91 40.35 37.06
C LYS A 9 6.22 39.72 36.53
N ARG A 10 6.36 39.90 35.21
CA ARG A 10 7.58 40.14 34.41
C ARG A 10 8.87 40.40 35.20
N ASN A 11 9.91 39.65 34.86
CA ASN A 11 11.26 40.21 34.75
C ASN A 11 12.02 39.63 33.55
N ASN A 12 12.55 40.55 32.76
CA ASN A 12 13.17 40.35 31.45
C ASN A 12 14.68 40.32 31.65
N VAL A 13 15.34 39.18 31.43
CA VAL A 13 16.81 39.10 31.38
C VAL A 13 17.22 38.38 30.10
N ARG A 14 17.63 39.19 29.12
CA ARG A 14 18.39 38.75 27.95
C ARG A 14 19.75 38.21 28.40
N ARG A 15 20.09 36.97 28.05
CA ARG A 15 21.49 36.53 27.91
C ARG A 15 21.70 35.95 26.52
N LYS A 16 22.46 36.70 25.72
CA LYS A 16 23.17 36.23 24.54
C LYS A 16 24.23 35.22 24.99
N VAL A 17 24.34 34.09 24.30
CA VAL A 17 25.59 33.32 24.26
C VAL A 17 25.90 32.97 22.81
N HIS A 18 27.17 33.16 22.49
CA HIS A 18 27.79 33.12 21.17
C HIS A 18 27.96 31.72 20.59
N VAL A 19 28.03 31.72 19.26
CA VAL A 19 28.52 30.71 18.33
C VAL A 19 29.96 30.25 18.63
N ALA A 20 30.23 28.96 18.49
CA ALA A 20 31.51 28.45 17.94
C ALA A 20 31.38 26.96 17.51
N ALA A 21 31.73 26.69 16.25
CA ALA A 21 32.13 25.37 15.75
C ALA A 21 33.59 25.05 16.17
N PRO A 22 34.05 23.79 16.02
CA PRO A 22 34.97 23.57 14.90
C PRO A 22 34.86 22.22 14.18
N SER A 23 35.45 22.26 12.98
CA SER A 23 35.85 21.22 12.03
C SER A 23 36.60 20.01 12.59
N SER A 24 36.43 18.83 11.98
CA SER A 24 37.39 18.26 11.00
C SER A 24 37.14 16.77 10.68
N LEU A 25 37.06 16.49 9.38
CA LEU A 25 37.55 15.31 8.65
C LEU A 25 37.98 14.04 9.43
N SER A 26 37.34 12.92 9.09
CA SER A 26 38.07 11.70 8.72
C SER A 26 37.17 10.73 7.95
N ARG A 27 37.48 10.56 6.66
CA ARG A 27 37.05 9.42 5.83
C ARG A 27 37.67 8.15 6.40
N LEU A 28 36.87 7.12 6.66
CA LEU A 28 37.35 5.75 6.59
C LEU A 28 36.42 4.93 5.70
N HIS A 29 36.96 4.58 4.53
CA HIS A 29 36.60 3.36 3.81
C HIS A 29 36.79 2.16 4.76
N CYS A 30 35.79 1.29 4.87
CA CYS A 30 36.04 -0.09 5.26
C CYS A 30 35.42 -1.05 4.26
N LYS A 31 36.29 -1.94 3.80
CA LYS A 31 36.14 -2.85 2.68
C LYS A 31 35.20 -4.00 3.01
N ILE A 32 34.45 -4.38 2.00
CA ILE A 32 33.88 -5.71 1.78
C ILE A 32 34.92 -6.78 2.15
N SER A 33 34.57 -7.71 3.03
CA SER A 33 35.28 -8.98 3.17
C SER A 33 34.27 -10.12 3.27
N ARG A 34 34.17 -10.86 2.17
CA ARG A 34 33.59 -12.20 2.11
C ARG A 34 34.44 -13.13 2.96
N LYS A 35 33.82 -14.00 3.76
CA LYS A 35 34.34 -15.34 4.08
C LYS A 35 33.23 -16.20 4.68
N LEU A 36 32.77 -17.15 3.88
CA LEU A 36 32.17 -18.41 4.33
C LEU A 36 33.18 -19.17 5.21
N PRO A 37 32.70 -20.09 6.04
CA PRO A 37 33.14 -21.45 5.82
C PRO A 37 31.98 -22.46 5.79
N TYR A 38 32.10 -23.34 4.79
CA TYR A 38 31.44 -24.62 4.67
C TYR A 38 32.17 -25.60 5.60
N SER A 39 31.45 -26.34 6.45
CA SER A 39 31.96 -27.57 7.05
C SER A 39 30.89 -28.64 7.07
N PHE A 40 31.27 -29.75 6.47
CA PHE A 40 30.55 -30.95 6.06
C PHE A 40 30.66 -32.05 7.15
N LEU A 41 29.83 -33.11 7.02
CA LEU A 41 29.82 -34.42 7.74
C LEU A 41 28.97 -34.45 9.03
N ARG A 42 28.07 -35.40 9.32
CA ARG A 42 27.64 -36.73 8.82
C ARG A 42 26.17 -36.89 9.30
N GLY A 43 25.19 -37.49 8.62
CA GLY A 43 25.16 -38.85 8.10
C GLY A 43 24.65 -39.86 9.14
N LYS A 44 23.33 -40.09 9.25
CA LYS A 44 22.74 -41.35 9.74
C LYS A 44 21.50 -41.74 8.92
N LYS A 45 21.58 -42.93 8.32
CA LYS A 45 20.57 -43.65 7.54
C LYS A 45 19.75 -44.59 8.42
N HIS A 46 18.66 -45.10 7.82
CA HIS A 46 17.84 -46.29 8.11
C HIS A 46 16.50 -46.00 8.82
N LYS A 47 15.35 -46.57 8.42
CA LYS A 47 15.06 -47.83 7.70
C LYS A 47 13.67 -47.76 7.03
N SER A 48 13.54 -48.39 5.87
CA SER A 48 12.27 -48.72 5.23
C SER A 48 11.61 -49.94 5.90
N ARG A 49 10.29 -50.04 5.81
CA ARG A 49 9.54 -51.31 5.90
C ARG A 49 8.26 -51.23 5.07
N THR A 50 7.94 -52.37 4.48
CA THR A 50 7.04 -52.62 3.36
C THR A 50 5.65 -53.13 3.76
N SER A 51 4.66 -52.80 2.91
CA SER A 51 3.46 -53.54 2.47
C SER A 51 2.41 -54.07 3.44
N THR A 52 1.15 -53.69 3.18
CA THR A 52 0.05 -54.65 2.89
C THR A 52 -1.05 -53.95 2.09
N MET A 53 -1.47 -54.59 0.99
CA MET A 53 -2.62 -54.21 0.17
C MET A 53 -3.94 -54.52 0.87
N PHE A 54 -4.91 -53.61 0.74
CA PHE A 54 -6.34 -53.92 0.83
C PHE A 54 -7.06 -53.22 -0.32
N THR A 55 -7.60 -54.03 -1.22
CA THR A 55 -8.52 -53.62 -2.28
C THR A 55 -9.92 -53.49 -1.70
N ARG A 56 -10.58 -52.36 -1.93
CA ARG A 56 -12.04 -52.26 -1.89
C ARG A 56 -12.54 -51.40 -3.05
N ASN A 57 -13.39 -52.03 -3.85
CA ASN A 57 -14.16 -51.47 -4.96
C ASN A 57 -14.95 -50.23 -4.52
N ILE A 58 -14.82 -49.13 -5.28
CA ILE A 58 -15.75 -48.01 -5.22
C ILE A 58 -16.21 -47.69 -6.65
N SER A 59 -17.53 -47.62 -6.78
CA SER A 59 -18.31 -47.37 -7.99
C SER A 59 -17.99 -46.01 -8.63
N LEU A 60 -17.85 -46.01 -9.95
CA LEU A 60 -17.73 -44.82 -10.80
C LEU A 60 -19.06 -44.08 -10.88
N ALA A 61 -19.12 -42.87 -10.32
CA ALA A 61 -20.17 -41.89 -10.61
C ALA A 61 -19.52 -40.62 -11.17
N SER A 62 -19.77 -40.38 -12.46
CA SER A 62 -19.39 -39.19 -13.21
C SER A 62 -20.10 -37.95 -12.66
N ARG A 63 -19.33 -36.92 -12.24
CA ARG A 63 -19.82 -35.53 -12.13
C ARG A 63 -18.72 -34.53 -12.51
N SER A 64 -18.94 -33.95 -13.69
CA SER A 64 -18.57 -32.61 -14.17
C SER A 64 -17.76 -31.72 -13.22
N LEU A 65 -16.48 -31.51 -13.58
CA LEU A 65 -15.62 -30.45 -13.06
C LEU A 65 -15.93 -29.15 -13.81
N GLY A 66 -16.65 -28.23 -13.16
CA GLY A 66 -16.77 -26.85 -13.60
C GLY A 66 -15.50 -26.08 -13.26
N THR A 67 -14.50 -26.11 -14.13
CA THR A 67 -13.35 -25.21 -14.08
C THR A 67 -13.75 -23.85 -14.65
N ILE A 68 -14.03 -22.86 -13.80
CA ILE A 68 -13.99 -21.45 -14.20
C ILE A 68 -12.63 -20.90 -13.78
N SER A 69 -11.65 -21.11 -14.66
CA SER A 69 -10.42 -20.32 -14.71
C SER A 69 -10.48 -19.51 -16.01
N ARG A 70 -10.76 -18.21 -15.90
CA ARG A 70 -10.57 -17.21 -16.96
C ARG A 70 -10.03 -15.95 -16.28
N ARG A 71 -8.71 -15.75 -16.34
CA ARG A 71 -8.03 -14.82 -17.26
C ARG A 71 -8.59 -13.39 -17.15
N HIS A 72 -7.96 -12.57 -16.31
CA HIS A 72 -7.88 -11.13 -16.54
C HIS A 72 -6.57 -10.84 -17.26
N PHE A 73 -6.53 -11.22 -18.54
CA PHE A 73 -5.66 -10.59 -19.53
C PHE A 73 -6.51 -9.48 -20.17
N ALA A 74 -5.92 -8.30 -20.35
CA ALA A 74 -6.55 -7.15 -20.95
C ALA A 74 -7.31 -7.52 -22.24
N ALA A 75 -8.63 -7.36 -22.23
CA ALA A 75 -9.41 -7.35 -23.45
C ALA A 75 -9.20 -5.97 -24.10
N ALA A 76 -8.42 -5.94 -25.17
CA ALA A 76 -8.31 -4.78 -26.04
C ALA A 76 -9.68 -4.48 -26.65
N THR A 77 -10.31 -3.41 -26.18
CA THR A 77 -11.42 -2.77 -26.88
C THR A 77 -10.84 -1.87 -27.97
N THR A 78 -11.27 -2.11 -29.21
CA THR A 78 -10.88 -1.32 -30.38
C THR A 78 -11.41 0.10 -30.25
N ALA A 79 -10.52 1.04 -29.90
CA ALA A 79 -10.82 2.47 -29.97
C ALA A 79 -10.67 2.93 -31.43
N THR A 80 -11.80 3.15 -32.09
CA THR A 80 -11.88 3.80 -33.39
C THR A 80 -11.67 5.31 -33.21
N SER A 81 -10.53 5.84 -33.65
CA SER A 81 -10.43 7.27 -33.97
C SER A 81 -9.45 7.48 -35.12
N ALA A 82 -10.01 7.72 -36.30
CA ALA A 82 -9.27 8.06 -37.50
C ALA A 82 -8.75 9.51 -37.38
N LYS A 83 -7.44 9.68 -37.37
CA LYS A 83 -6.78 10.94 -37.74
C LYS A 83 -5.83 10.69 -38.89
N ARG A 84 -6.16 11.29 -40.04
CA ARG A 84 -5.38 11.27 -41.28
C ARG A 84 -4.17 12.17 -41.09
N VAL A 85 -2.95 11.62 -41.17
CA VAL A 85 -1.70 12.39 -41.19
C VAL A 85 -0.81 11.93 -42.34
N LYS A 86 -0.15 12.92 -42.97
CA LYS A 86 0.66 12.82 -44.18
C LYS A 86 1.92 11.97 -43.93
N ILE A 87 2.21 11.11 -44.90
CA ILE A 87 3.37 10.22 -44.94
C ILE A 87 4.54 10.99 -45.57
N ASN A 88 5.69 11.05 -44.89
CA ASN A 88 6.97 11.30 -45.53
C ASN A 88 7.85 10.05 -45.38
N GLY A 89 8.55 9.69 -46.47
CA GLY A 89 9.35 8.48 -46.58
C GLY A 89 10.58 8.48 -45.67
N HIS A 90 10.95 7.28 -45.23
CA HIS A 90 11.97 6.93 -44.23
C HIS A 90 11.41 6.78 -42.82
N GLY A 91 10.86 5.57 -42.63
CA GLY A 91 10.23 5.09 -41.41
C GLY A 91 11.14 5.13 -40.19
N HIS A 92 10.50 5.56 -39.10
CA HIS A 92 10.61 5.20 -37.69
C HIS A 92 10.39 6.49 -36.88
N GLU A 93 9.16 6.98 -36.89
CA GLU A 93 8.70 7.89 -35.85
C GLU A 93 8.47 7.05 -34.58
N ALA A 94 9.22 7.35 -33.52
CA ALA A 94 8.84 6.93 -32.18
C ALA A 94 7.52 7.65 -31.87
N GLN A 95 6.41 6.95 -32.13
CA GLN A 95 5.09 7.39 -31.74
C GLN A 95 5.13 7.50 -30.21
N GLU A 96 5.15 8.70 -29.65
CA GLU A 96 4.84 8.89 -28.23
C GLU A 96 3.48 8.24 -28.01
N SER A 97 3.48 7.05 -27.41
CA SER A 97 2.25 6.39 -27.00
C SER A 97 1.61 7.32 -26.00
N GLY A 98 0.57 8.04 -26.42
CA GLY A 98 -0.14 8.97 -25.55
C GLY A 98 -0.48 8.30 -24.23
N LYS A 99 -0.28 9.03 -23.14
CA LYS A 99 -0.59 8.59 -21.77
C LYS A 99 -1.99 7.99 -21.73
N LEU A 100 -2.07 6.68 -21.49
CA LEU A 100 -3.33 5.93 -21.48
C LEU A 100 -4.06 6.24 -20.17
N SER A 101 -5.21 6.88 -20.26
CA SER A 101 -6.04 7.21 -19.10
C SER A 101 -7.52 6.95 -19.35
N TYR A 102 -8.27 6.58 -18.31
CA TYR A 102 -9.72 6.43 -18.36
C TYR A 102 -10.39 6.86 -17.06
N VAL A 103 -11.65 7.27 -17.12
CA VAL A 103 -12.48 7.63 -15.96
C VAL A 103 -13.30 6.40 -15.57
N PRO A 104 -13.13 5.83 -14.36
CA PRO A 104 -13.95 4.71 -13.91
C PRO A 104 -15.43 5.07 -13.82
N GLU A 105 -16.28 4.10 -14.15
CA GLU A 105 -17.73 4.22 -13.92
C GLU A 105 -18.00 4.43 -12.42
N GLY A 106 -18.84 5.41 -12.08
CA GLY A 106 -19.13 5.77 -10.69
C GLY A 106 -18.11 6.70 -10.01
N SER A 107 -17.02 7.10 -10.70
CA SER A 107 -16.11 8.14 -10.18
C SER A 107 -16.64 9.56 -10.38
N ASP A 108 -17.62 9.76 -11.27
CA ASP A 108 -18.17 11.05 -11.66
C ASP A 108 -17.11 12.11 -12.04
N GLY A 109 -15.98 11.65 -12.59
CA GLY A 109 -14.84 12.52 -12.93
C GLY A 109 -14.04 13.05 -11.74
N ARG A 110 -14.40 12.67 -10.50
CA ARG A 110 -13.66 13.06 -9.29
C ARG A 110 -12.24 12.50 -9.29
N PHE A 111 -12.03 11.34 -9.90
CA PHE A 111 -10.72 10.76 -10.16
C PHE A 111 -10.72 9.99 -11.48
N PHE A 112 -9.54 9.79 -12.04
CA PHE A 112 -9.31 8.97 -13.23
C PHE A 112 -8.11 8.05 -13.01
N ILE A 113 -7.99 7.03 -13.84
CA ILE A 113 -6.88 6.07 -13.80
C ILE A 113 -5.92 6.41 -14.91
N GLU A 114 -4.67 6.56 -14.52
CA GLU A 114 -3.54 6.73 -15.43
C GLU A 114 -2.72 5.43 -15.45
N GLN A 115 -2.47 4.93 -16.66
CA GLN A 115 -1.52 3.86 -16.88
C GLN A 115 -0.13 4.45 -17.13
N LEU A 116 0.80 4.18 -16.21
CA LEU A 116 2.17 4.69 -16.27
C LEU A 116 3.07 3.76 -17.10
N ASP A 117 2.83 2.45 -17.02
CA ASP A 117 3.45 1.43 -17.87
C ASP A 117 2.52 0.21 -18.02
N GLU A 118 2.97 -0.88 -18.64
CA GLU A 118 2.17 -2.10 -18.86
C GLU A 118 1.62 -2.70 -17.54
N HIS A 119 2.35 -2.57 -16.45
CA HIS A 119 2.08 -3.22 -15.16
C HIS A 119 1.63 -2.23 -14.08
N TRP A 120 1.81 -0.93 -14.29
CA TRP A 120 1.59 0.09 -13.28
C TRP A 120 0.48 1.07 -13.64
N ARG A 121 -0.49 1.19 -12.73
CA ARG A 121 -1.60 2.13 -12.82
C ARG A 121 -1.68 2.95 -11.54
N SER A 122 -2.23 4.15 -11.66
CA SER A 122 -2.48 5.01 -10.51
C SER A 122 -3.83 5.70 -10.63
N ALA A 123 -4.54 5.78 -9.51
CA ALA A 123 -5.63 6.73 -9.36
C ALA A 123 -5.05 8.15 -9.23
N VAL A 124 -5.65 9.09 -9.96
CA VAL A 124 -5.24 10.50 -10.06
C VAL A 124 -6.46 11.37 -9.84
N ALA A 125 -6.29 12.46 -9.08
CA ALA A 125 -7.35 13.41 -8.81
C ALA A 125 -7.84 14.06 -10.11
N GLY A 126 -9.13 13.92 -10.43
CA GLY A 126 -9.78 14.53 -11.58
C GLY A 126 -10.33 15.92 -11.30
N GLN A 127 -10.22 16.37 -10.04
CA GLN A 127 -10.57 17.70 -9.58
C GLN A 127 -9.73 18.06 -8.35
N THR A 128 -9.84 19.31 -7.88
CA THR A 128 -9.24 19.72 -6.61
C THR A 128 -10.09 19.25 -5.42
N PHE A 129 -9.45 18.73 -4.38
CA PHE A 129 -10.07 18.34 -3.11
C PHE A 129 -9.52 19.17 -1.95
N LYS A 130 -10.40 19.50 -1.02
CA LYS A 130 -10.03 20.03 0.29
C LYS A 130 -9.75 18.87 1.24
N LYS A 131 -9.06 19.17 2.34
CA LYS A 131 -8.93 18.23 3.45
C LYS A 131 -10.34 17.81 3.92
N ASP A 132 -10.49 16.53 4.21
CA ASP A 132 -11.69 15.84 4.65
C ASP A 132 -12.76 15.61 3.55
N ASP A 133 -12.51 16.01 2.30
CA ASP A 133 -13.38 15.64 1.18
C ASP A 133 -13.32 14.13 0.92
N VAL A 134 -14.50 13.53 0.69
CA VAL A 134 -14.61 12.15 0.19
C VAL A 134 -14.30 12.14 -1.29
N ILE A 135 -13.28 11.39 -1.71
CA ILE A 135 -12.88 11.28 -3.11
C ILE A 135 -13.82 10.33 -3.86
N GLY A 136 -14.07 9.18 -3.27
CA GLY A 136 -14.98 8.16 -3.78
C GLY A 136 -15.08 6.98 -2.81
N SER A 137 -16.02 6.08 -3.09
CA SER A 137 -16.23 4.86 -2.33
C SER A 137 -16.42 3.68 -3.29
N ALA A 138 -16.01 2.50 -2.86
CA ALA A 138 -16.16 1.26 -3.61
C ALA A 138 -16.75 0.15 -2.72
N PRO A 139 -17.74 -0.61 -3.20
CA PRO A 139 -18.09 -1.86 -2.57
C PRO A 139 -16.95 -2.87 -2.77
N GLY A 140 -16.85 -3.84 -1.86
CA GLY A 140 -15.87 -4.90 -1.97
C GLY A 140 -16.41 -6.29 -1.62
N THR A 141 -15.64 -7.30 -2.00
CA THR A 141 -15.88 -8.70 -1.65
C THR A 141 -14.96 -9.08 -0.50
N VAL A 142 -15.52 -9.72 0.52
CA VAL A 142 -14.79 -10.08 1.75
C VAL A 142 -14.28 -11.51 1.68
N TYR A 143 -13.02 -11.70 2.09
CA TYR A 143 -12.30 -12.95 2.12
C TYR A 143 -11.67 -13.18 3.51
N PRO A 144 -11.47 -14.44 3.94
CA PRO A 144 -10.84 -14.75 5.22
C PRO A 144 -9.31 -14.66 5.21
N THR A 145 -8.69 -14.53 4.02
CA THR A 145 -7.23 -14.53 3.85
C THR A 145 -6.78 -13.33 3.03
N PRO A 146 -5.66 -12.69 3.41
CA PRO A 146 -5.13 -11.57 2.65
C PRO A 146 -4.56 -12.01 1.31
N THR A 147 -4.64 -11.11 0.33
CA THR A 147 -3.81 -11.15 -0.87
C THR A 147 -3.10 -9.80 -1.02
N ARG A 148 -2.25 -9.66 -2.05
CA ARG A 148 -1.65 -8.36 -2.39
C ARG A 148 -2.67 -7.27 -2.80
N PHE A 149 -3.90 -7.64 -3.11
CA PHE A 149 -4.95 -6.75 -3.62
C PHE A 149 -6.05 -6.45 -2.59
N THR A 150 -5.99 -7.09 -1.41
CA THR A 150 -7.01 -6.88 -0.39
C THR A 150 -6.55 -5.91 0.68
N VAL A 151 -7.50 -5.20 1.30
CA VAL A 151 -7.29 -4.42 2.52
C VAL A 151 -7.93 -5.11 3.74
N GLN A 152 -7.30 -5.01 4.91
CA GLN A 152 -7.79 -5.60 6.15
C GLN A 152 -8.99 -4.83 6.72
N ILE A 153 -10.13 -5.50 6.90
CA ILE A 153 -11.31 -4.95 7.57
C ILE A 153 -11.30 -5.29 9.06
N THR A 154 -11.05 -6.56 9.39
CA THR A 154 -10.90 -7.09 10.76
C THR A 154 -9.66 -7.99 10.80
N PRO A 155 -9.17 -8.44 11.98
CA PRO A 155 -8.03 -9.36 12.04
C PRO A 155 -8.18 -10.67 11.25
N ASP A 156 -9.41 -11.08 10.97
CA ASP A 156 -9.80 -12.32 10.29
C ASP A 156 -10.45 -12.09 8.91
N LYS A 157 -10.59 -10.84 8.45
CA LYS A 157 -11.27 -10.51 7.20
C LYS A 157 -10.54 -9.43 6.42
N HIS A 158 -10.45 -9.68 5.13
CA HIS A 158 -9.86 -8.80 4.13
C HIS A 158 -10.86 -8.53 3.01
N MET A 159 -10.74 -7.42 2.31
CA MET A 159 -11.64 -7.02 1.25
C MET A 159 -10.89 -6.63 -0.01
N ASP A 160 -11.31 -7.20 -1.11
CA ASP A 160 -10.96 -6.75 -2.47
C ASP A 160 -12.07 -5.81 -2.94
N PHE A 161 -11.71 -4.66 -3.50
CA PHE A 161 -12.66 -3.67 -4.00
C PHE A 161 -12.26 -3.21 -5.39
N VAL A 162 -13.24 -2.80 -6.19
CA VAL A 162 -13.08 -2.43 -7.60
C VAL A 162 -13.67 -1.06 -7.88
N GLY A 163 -13.41 -0.50 -9.06
CA GLY A 163 -13.96 0.80 -9.47
C GLY A 163 -12.89 1.89 -9.59
N GLY A 164 -11.63 1.49 -9.74
CA GLY A 164 -10.47 2.35 -9.92
C GLY A 164 -9.75 2.76 -8.63
N LEU A 165 -10.42 2.72 -7.47
CA LEU A 165 -9.78 3.04 -6.19
C LEU A 165 -8.75 1.99 -5.76
N GLU A 166 -8.79 0.78 -6.33
CA GLU A 166 -7.77 -0.26 -6.18
C GLU A 166 -6.38 0.17 -6.72
N PHE A 167 -6.33 1.23 -7.52
CA PHE A 167 -5.09 1.80 -8.05
C PHE A 167 -4.56 2.98 -7.22
N VAL A 168 -5.10 3.26 -6.03
CA VAL A 168 -4.50 4.23 -5.10
C VAL A 168 -3.24 3.60 -4.52
N ASN A 169 -2.09 4.17 -4.87
CA ASN A 169 -0.78 3.59 -4.54
C ASN A 169 -0.28 3.96 -3.14
N HIS A 170 0.76 3.28 -2.67
CA HIS A 170 1.41 3.60 -1.41
C HIS A 170 2.22 4.91 -1.48
N SER A 171 2.15 5.71 -0.41
CA SER A 171 3.16 6.74 -0.11
C SER A 171 3.40 6.85 1.39
N CYS A 172 4.66 7.06 1.80
CA CYS A 172 5.01 7.38 3.20
C CYS A 172 4.64 8.83 3.59
N ASN A 173 4.30 9.68 2.62
CA ASN A 173 3.72 11.02 2.86
C ASN A 173 2.41 11.14 2.05
N PRO A 174 1.36 10.40 2.45
CA PRO A 174 0.15 10.26 1.66
C PRO A 174 -0.65 11.55 1.57
N ASN A 175 -1.59 11.61 0.63
CA ASN A 175 -2.59 12.67 0.52
C ASN A 175 -4.02 12.18 0.80
N THR A 176 -4.23 10.87 0.91
CA THR A 176 -5.49 10.26 1.30
C THR A 176 -5.33 9.31 2.49
N ARG A 177 -6.46 9.00 3.13
CA ARG A 177 -6.62 7.86 4.04
C ARG A 177 -7.81 7.03 3.59
N ILE A 178 -7.82 5.79 4.04
CA ILE A 178 -8.99 4.93 3.90
C ILE A 178 -9.90 5.10 5.14
N ASP A 179 -11.20 5.04 4.90
CA ASP A 179 -12.26 4.94 5.88
C ASP A 179 -13.14 3.74 5.55
N MET A 180 -13.33 2.84 6.52
CA MET A 180 -14.13 1.62 6.36
C MET A 180 -14.74 1.20 7.69
N SER A 181 -15.94 0.62 7.63
CA SER A 181 -16.59 0.00 8.78
C SER A 181 -16.21 -1.49 8.87
N GLU A 182 -16.11 -2.03 10.09
CA GLU A 182 -15.97 -3.47 10.30
C GLU A 182 -17.24 -4.26 9.93
N SER A 183 -18.38 -3.58 9.77
CA SER A 183 -19.69 -4.18 9.48
C SER A 183 -20.16 -4.02 8.03
N GLU A 184 -19.49 -3.18 7.23
CA GLU A 184 -19.86 -2.93 5.84
C GLU A 184 -18.71 -3.25 4.90
N ALA A 185 -18.97 -4.01 3.84
CA ALA A 185 -18.00 -4.32 2.79
C ALA A 185 -17.88 -3.15 1.81
N LYS A 186 -17.43 -1.99 2.31
CA LYS A 186 -17.27 -0.75 1.55
C LYS A 186 -16.05 0.01 2.06
N VAL A 187 -15.27 0.52 1.12
CA VAL A 187 -14.12 1.39 1.38
C VAL A 187 -14.42 2.80 0.88
N SER A 188 -13.97 3.82 1.60
CA SER A 188 -14.00 5.21 1.15
C SER A 188 -12.60 5.82 1.25
N PHE A 189 -12.22 6.61 0.25
CA PHE A 189 -10.98 7.39 0.29
C PHE A 189 -11.29 8.84 0.65
N ILE A 190 -10.58 9.36 1.64
CA ILE A 190 -10.78 10.71 2.18
C ILE A 190 -9.47 11.48 2.08
N ALA A 191 -9.53 12.71 1.57
CA ALA A 191 -8.36 13.57 1.51
C ALA A 191 -7.92 13.99 2.92
N ILE A 192 -6.62 13.88 3.24
CA ILE A 192 -6.07 14.29 4.55
C ILE A 192 -5.37 15.65 4.51
N LYS A 193 -5.17 16.18 3.30
CA LYS A 193 -4.62 17.50 2.98
C LYS A 193 -5.20 17.96 1.64
N PRO A 194 -5.09 19.25 1.25
CA PRO A 194 -5.50 19.69 -0.07
C PRO A 194 -4.82 18.87 -1.18
N ILE A 195 -5.59 18.46 -2.20
CA ILE A 195 -5.13 17.69 -3.36
C ILE A 195 -5.50 18.48 -4.60
N LYS A 196 -4.53 18.77 -5.46
CA LYS A 196 -4.82 19.46 -6.74
C LYS A 196 -5.26 18.44 -7.79
N GLU A 197 -6.04 18.92 -8.75
CA GLU A 197 -6.30 18.15 -9.97
C GLU A 197 -4.99 17.73 -10.63
N GLY A 198 -4.93 16.47 -11.08
CA GLY A 198 -3.73 15.85 -11.64
C GLY A 198 -2.76 15.26 -10.62
N GLU A 199 -2.97 15.44 -9.31
CA GLU A 199 -2.14 14.78 -8.31
C GLU A 199 -2.50 13.30 -8.13
N HIS A 200 -1.48 12.45 -8.01
CA HIS A 200 -1.67 11.03 -7.71
C HIS A 200 -2.27 10.86 -6.32
N LEU A 201 -3.31 10.04 -6.22
CA LEU A 201 -3.91 9.67 -4.95
C LEU A 201 -3.05 8.59 -4.31
N THR A 202 -2.70 8.78 -3.04
CA THR A 202 -1.84 7.84 -2.29
C THR A 202 -2.24 7.73 -0.82
N PHE A 203 -2.14 6.53 -0.26
CA PHE A 203 -2.32 6.27 1.18
C PHE A 203 -1.16 5.46 1.74
N ASP A 204 -0.99 5.44 3.06
CA ASP A 204 0.01 4.58 3.69
C ASP A 204 -0.60 3.20 4.00
N TYR A 205 -0.20 2.17 3.25
CA TYR A 205 -0.68 0.80 3.42
C TYR A 205 -0.51 0.25 4.85
N SER A 206 0.46 0.77 5.60
CA SER A 206 0.65 0.38 7.01
C SER A 206 -0.49 0.85 7.91
N THR A 207 -1.36 1.75 7.44
CA THR A 207 -2.50 2.24 8.21
C THR A 207 -3.76 1.40 8.03
N SER A 208 -3.82 0.57 6.97
CA SER A 208 -4.89 -0.41 6.77
C SER A 208 -4.47 -1.84 7.09
N GLU A 209 -3.20 -2.21 6.90
CA GLU A 209 -2.72 -3.58 7.07
C GLU A 209 -1.93 -3.78 8.37
N TRP A 210 -2.26 -4.83 9.14
CA TRP A 210 -1.44 -5.24 10.28
C TRP A 210 -0.14 -5.92 9.85
N ASP A 211 -0.25 -7.01 9.09
CA ASP A 211 0.87 -7.78 8.55
C ASP A 211 0.56 -8.10 7.09
N MET A 212 1.21 -7.37 6.18
CA MET A 212 0.93 -7.48 4.76
C MET A 212 1.32 -8.83 4.20
N ASN A 213 0.46 -9.37 3.33
CA ASN A 213 0.75 -10.60 2.57
C ASN A 213 1.98 -10.45 1.67
N GLU A 214 2.09 -9.33 0.96
CA GLU A 214 3.24 -9.01 0.12
C GLU A 214 3.91 -7.72 0.62
N LYS A 215 5.09 -7.87 1.21
CA LYS A 215 5.93 -6.76 1.69
C LYS A 215 6.85 -6.30 0.56
N PHE A 216 7.22 -5.03 0.53
CA PHE A 216 8.00 -4.48 -0.58
C PHE A 216 8.94 -3.35 -0.15
N ASP A 217 9.98 -3.13 -0.95
CA ASP A 217 10.87 -1.98 -0.81
C ASP A 217 10.24 -0.73 -1.42
N CYS A 218 10.08 0.31 -0.60
CA CYS A 218 9.36 1.51 -0.95
C CYS A 218 10.17 2.43 -1.85
N ARG A 219 9.54 2.89 -2.94
CA ARG A 219 10.10 3.86 -3.88
C ARG A 219 9.18 5.08 -4.07
N CYS A 220 8.39 5.43 -3.05
CA CYS A 220 7.40 6.51 -3.15
C CYS A 220 8.01 7.92 -3.30
N GLY A 221 9.31 8.09 -3.08
CA GLY A 221 10.00 9.38 -3.24
C GLY A 221 9.78 10.40 -2.12
N ALA A 222 9.02 10.06 -1.08
CA ALA A 222 8.85 10.93 0.09
C ALA A 222 10.18 11.12 0.83
N SER A 223 10.45 12.34 1.33
CA SER A 223 11.64 12.63 2.16
C SER A 223 11.68 11.83 3.46
N THR A 224 10.51 11.40 3.94
CA THR A 224 10.31 10.57 5.14
C THR A 224 9.99 9.11 4.78
N CYS A 225 10.51 8.62 3.65
CA CYS A 225 10.27 7.25 3.21
C CYS A 225 10.79 6.22 4.23
N SER A 226 9.94 5.26 4.63
CA SER A 226 10.32 4.17 5.54
C SER A 226 11.24 3.12 4.89
N GLY A 227 11.44 3.16 3.57
CA GLY A 227 12.31 2.26 2.82
C GLY A 227 11.74 0.85 2.61
N HIS A 228 11.02 0.28 3.57
CA HIS A 228 10.36 -1.02 3.46
C HIS A 228 8.97 -0.99 4.08
N ILE A 229 7.96 -1.54 3.39
CA ILE A 229 6.56 -1.54 3.82
C ILE A 229 6.09 -2.97 4.05
N GLY A 230 5.55 -3.21 5.25
CA GLY A 230 5.03 -4.53 5.61
C GLY A 230 3.83 -4.56 6.55
N GLY A 231 3.25 -3.41 6.90
CA GLY A 231 2.10 -3.30 7.81
C GLY A 231 2.45 -2.77 9.20
N ALA A 232 1.42 -2.39 9.96
CA ALA A 232 1.54 -1.75 11.29
C ALA A 232 2.30 -2.57 12.33
N LYS A 233 2.33 -3.90 12.19
CA LYS A 233 3.05 -4.83 13.08
C LYS A 233 4.54 -4.46 13.22
N TYR A 234 5.14 -3.94 12.15
CA TYR A 234 6.57 -3.63 12.08
C TYR A 234 6.92 -2.19 12.43
N LEU A 235 5.92 -1.33 12.69
CA LEU A 235 6.14 0.06 13.05
C LEU A 235 6.57 0.19 14.51
N ASN A 236 7.56 1.05 14.74
CA ASN A 236 7.95 1.48 16.09
C ASN A 236 6.97 2.52 16.67
N ASN A 237 7.17 2.92 17.92
CA ASN A 237 6.24 3.83 18.60
C ASN A 237 6.14 5.22 17.94
N ASP A 238 7.26 5.77 17.47
CA ASP A 238 7.28 7.09 16.84
C ASP A 238 6.58 7.04 15.47
N GLU A 239 6.80 5.95 14.72
CA GLU A 239 6.13 5.70 13.45
C GLU A 239 4.61 5.52 13.61
N VAL A 240 4.18 4.84 14.68
CA VAL A 240 2.76 4.73 15.03
C VAL A 240 2.20 6.10 15.40
N ASN A 241 2.88 6.84 16.27
CA ASN A 241 2.44 8.16 16.71
C ASN A 241 2.24 9.13 15.54
N ALA A 242 3.15 9.11 14.56
CA ALA A 242 3.06 9.92 13.34
C ALA A 242 1.85 9.59 12.46
N ARG A 243 1.23 8.41 12.64
CA ARG A 243 0.14 7.87 11.80
C ARG A 243 -1.20 7.74 12.53
N LEU A 244 -1.25 8.03 13.83
CA LEU A 244 -2.44 7.81 14.68
C LEU A 244 -3.78 8.24 14.07
N PRO A 245 -3.90 9.41 13.40
CA PRO A 245 -5.16 9.84 12.83
C PRO A 245 -5.64 9.03 11.61
N TYR A 246 -4.81 8.16 11.05
CA TYR A 246 -5.03 7.53 9.73
C TYR A 246 -5.19 6.01 9.79
N PHE A 247 -5.02 5.39 10.96
CA PHE A 247 -5.24 3.95 11.12
C PHE A 247 -6.72 3.60 10.98
N THR A 248 -7.00 2.49 10.31
CA THR A 248 -8.32 1.86 10.36
C THR A 248 -8.61 1.33 11.77
N SER A 249 -9.89 1.20 12.12
CA SER A 249 -10.33 0.72 13.44
C SER A 249 -9.72 -0.63 13.82
N SER A 250 -9.59 -1.54 12.84
CA SER A 250 -8.99 -2.87 13.03
C SER A 250 -7.49 -2.78 13.38
N VAL A 251 -6.73 -1.96 12.67
CA VAL A 251 -5.30 -1.77 12.97
C VAL A 251 -5.11 -1.06 14.29
N LEU A 252 -5.91 -0.03 14.58
CA LEU A 252 -5.86 0.68 15.85
C LEU A 252 -6.14 -0.25 17.05
N ARG A 253 -7.10 -1.17 16.91
CA ARG A 253 -7.40 -2.19 17.93
C ARG A 253 -6.23 -3.14 18.18
N GLN A 254 -5.55 -3.57 17.12
CA GLN A 254 -4.38 -4.45 17.23
C GLN A 254 -3.17 -3.72 17.83
N LEU A 255 -2.98 -2.43 17.49
CA LEU A 255 -1.97 -1.58 18.11
C LEU A 255 -2.23 -1.39 19.62
N LEU A 256 -3.49 -1.14 20.00
CA LEU A 256 -3.90 -1.04 21.40
C LEU A 256 -3.64 -2.37 22.13
N ASN A 257 -4.05 -3.50 21.54
CA ASN A 257 -3.81 -4.82 22.12
C ASN A 257 -2.31 -5.06 22.35
N ARG A 258 -1.46 -4.77 21.34
CA ARG A 258 0.00 -4.85 21.45
C ARG A 258 0.55 -4.02 22.61
N LYS A 259 -0.04 -2.86 22.92
CA LYS A 259 0.38 -1.99 24.03
C LYS A 259 -0.09 -2.49 25.40
N LEU A 260 -1.20 -3.23 25.45
CA LEU A 260 -1.76 -3.76 26.68
C LEU A 260 -1.16 -5.12 27.06
N THR A 261 -0.64 -5.87 26.10
CA THR A 261 -0.07 -7.21 26.30
C THR A 261 1.45 -7.26 26.39
N ASN A 262 2.14 -6.18 26.03
CA ASN A 262 3.60 -6.04 26.15
C ASN A 262 3.95 -5.20 27.38
#